data_AF-A0A1D1Y7X5-F1
#
_entry.id   AF-A0A1D1Y7X5-F1
#
_cell.length_a   1.000
_cell.length_b   1.000
_cell.length_c   1.000
_cell.angle_alpha   90.00
_cell.angle_beta   90.00
_cell.angle_gamma   90.00
#
_symmetry.space_group_name_H-M   'P 1'
#
loop_
_entity.id
_entity.type
_entity.pdbx_description
1 polymer ?
#
loop_
_entity_poly.entity_id
_entity_poly.type
_entity_poly.pdbx_seq_one_letter_code
_entity_poly.pdbx_strand_id
1 'polypeptide(L)'
;YGVVVNSFLELEPGYATGVVEGLKTWYIGPVSLWNREATDKAARGEEAALERNQRCLDWLEAQAPGSVLYVCFGSLSRFTRAQVREIALGLEAAGHPFLWVVREPDQEGLPEGFEERTSRGLVWRGWAPQVLILGHEAVGGFVTHCGW
;
A
#
# COMPACT_ATOMS: atom_id res chain seq x y z
N TYR A 1 31.09 1.41 15.30
CA TYR A 1 29.74 0.85 15.18
C TYR A 1 28.74 2.00 15.31
N GLY A 2 27.52 1.84 14.78
CA GLY A 2 26.49 2.88 14.85
C GLY A 2 25.19 2.42 14.17
N VAL A 3 24.20 3.32 14.12
CA VAL A 3 22.83 3.00 13.68
C VAL A 3 22.52 3.73 12.37
N VAL A 4 21.92 3.02 11.42
CA VAL A 4 21.39 3.62 10.19
C VAL A 4 19.87 3.65 10.31
N VAL A 5 19.28 4.83 10.13
CA VAL A 5 17.84 5.06 10.26
C VAL A 5 17.31 5.50 8.90
N ASN A 6 16.25 4.82 8.45
CA ASN A 6 15.52 5.20 7.25
C ASN A 6 14.62 6.40 7.55
N SER A 7 15.18 7.55 7.90
CA SER A 7 14.42 8.79 8.15
C SER A 7 15.31 9.99 7.76
N PHE A 8 14.79 11.20 7.89
CA PHE A 8 15.50 12.44 7.59
C PHE A 8 15.13 13.54 8.62
N LEU A 9 16.00 14.53 8.75
CA LEU A 9 15.95 15.55 9.80
C LEU A 9 14.62 16.31 9.81
N GLU A 10 14.13 16.70 8.63
CA GLU A 10 12.90 17.48 8.48
C GLU A 10 11.64 16.68 8.87
N LEU A 11 11.68 15.35 8.81
CA LEU A 11 10.57 14.51 9.25
C LEU A 11 10.53 14.35 10.76
N GLU A 12 11.69 14.16 11.39
CA GLU A 12 11.81 13.84 12.82
C GLU A 12 12.80 14.78 13.54
N PRO A 13 12.57 16.10 13.54
CA PRO A 13 13.55 17.08 14.04
C PRO A 13 13.87 16.91 15.53
N GLY A 14 12.93 16.38 16.32
CA GLY A 14 13.13 16.11 17.75
C GLY A 14 14.00 14.87 18.05
N TYR A 15 14.18 13.98 17.07
CA TYR A 15 14.89 12.71 17.24
C TYR A 15 16.23 12.66 16.48
N ALA A 16 16.43 13.55 15.51
CA ALA A 16 17.62 13.65 14.68
C ALA A 16 18.82 14.32 15.39
N THR A 17 19.16 13.86 16.59
CA THR A 17 20.25 14.39 17.44
C THR A 17 21.65 13.90 17.02
N GLY A 18 21.74 13.02 16.01
CA GLY A 18 22.98 12.38 15.57
C GLY A 18 23.49 11.26 16.48
N VAL A 19 22.82 11.03 17.63
CA VAL A 19 23.12 9.96 18.57
C VAL A 19 21.84 9.38 19.16
N VAL A 20 21.57 8.09 18.90
CA VAL A 20 20.46 7.34 19.49
C VAL A 20 21.04 6.29 20.43
N GLU A 21 20.60 6.27 21.69
CA GLU A 21 21.09 5.34 22.74
C GLU A 21 22.63 5.33 22.90
N GLY A 22 23.28 6.49 22.71
CA GLY A 22 24.74 6.61 22.80
C GLY A 22 25.52 6.15 21.56
N LEU A 23 24.83 5.71 20.51
CA LEU A 23 25.43 5.29 19.25
C LEU A 23 25.39 6.40 18.21
N LYS A 24 26.47 6.57 17.44
CA LYS A 24 26.46 7.45 16.26
C LYS A 24 25.37 7.00 15.28
N THR A 25 24.53 7.93 14.84
CA THR A 25 23.35 7.65 14.01
C THR A 25 23.41 8.39 12.67
N TRP A 26 23.07 7.70 11.59
CA TRP A 26 22.96 8.28 10.25
C TRP A 26 21.53 8.14 9.73
N TYR A 27 20.95 9.29 9.38
CA TYR A 27 19.63 9.42 8.77
C TYR A 27 19.78 9.44 7.26
N ILE A 28 19.36 8.36 6.58
CA ILE A 28 19.58 8.17 5.13
C ILE A 28 18.28 8.06 4.33
N GLY A 29 17.15 8.33 4.97
CA GLY A 29 15.83 8.16 4.39
C GLY A 29 15.37 9.32 3.50
N PRO A 30 14.25 9.14 2.80
CA PRO A 30 13.53 7.87 2.67
C PRO A 30 14.18 6.97 1.60
N VAL A 31 14.67 5.80 2.02
CA VAL A 31 15.36 4.81 1.17
C VAL A 31 14.42 4.26 0.08
N SER A 32 13.11 4.36 0.28
CA SER A 32 12.09 4.00 -0.71
C SER A 32 12.22 4.79 -2.03
N LEU A 33 12.85 5.96 -2.04
CA LEU A 33 13.05 6.77 -3.25
C LEU A 33 14.25 6.33 -4.11
N TRP A 34 15.03 5.34 -3.65
CA TRP A 34 16.20 4.87 -4.38
C TRP A 34 15.83 4.22 -5.72
N ASN A 35 14.72 3.47 -5.76
CA ASN A 35 14.25 2.81 -6.97
C ASN A 35 13.49 3.83 -7.84
N ARG A 36 14.16 4.35 -8.88
CA ARG A 36 13.61 5.42 -9.72
C ARG A 36 12.91 4.89 -10.96
N GLU A 37 13.41 3.80 -11.55
CA GLU A 37 12.83 3.23 -12.76
C GLU A 37 11.59 2.40 -12.46
N ALA A 38 10.64 2.35 -13.41
CA ALA A 38 9.41 1.58 -13.27
C ALA A 38 9.69 0.08 -13.11
N THR A 39 10.74 -0.41 -13.77
CA THR A 39 11.29 -1.77 -13.65
C THR A 39 11.75 -2.06 -12.22
N ASP A 40 12.54 -1.17 -11.61
CA ASP A 40 13.03 -1.32 -10.22
C ASP A 40 11.88 -1.29 -9.20
N LYS A 41 10.84 -0.49 -9.47
CA LYS A 41 9.64 -0.39 -8.64
C LYS A 41 8.74 -1.62 -8.78
N ALA A 42 8.59 -2.15 -10.01
CA ALA A 42 7.83 -3.35 -10.31
C ALA A 42 8.51 -4.62 -9.74
N ALA A 43 9.84 -4.66 -9.75
CA ALA A 43 10.63 -5.75 -9.20
C ALA A 43 10.59 -5.83 -7.66
N ARG A 44 10.03 -4.81 -6.98
CA ARG A 44 9.84 -4.83 -5.52
C ARG A 44 8.67 -5.76 -5.16
N GLY A 45 8.92 -7.06 -5.17
CA GLY A 45 7.91 -8.07 -4.94
C GLY A 45 8.18 -9.37 -5.68
N GLU A 46 7.10 -9.97 -6.21
CA GLU A 46 7.17 -11.21 -6.97
C GLU A 46 7.28 -10.92 -8.48
N GLU A 47 8.32 -11.46 -9.14
CA GLU A 47 8.66 -11.24 -10.55
C GLU A 47 7.59 -11.80 -11.53
N ALA A 48 6.87 -12.86 -11.11
CA ALA A 48 5.72 -13.44 -11.83
C ALA A 48 4.46 -12.56 -11.84
N ALA A 49 4.60 -11.28 -11.48
CA ALA A 49 3.51 -10.33 -11.36
C ALA A 49 3.44 -9.32 -12.51
N LEU A 50 4.34 -9.30 -13.52
CA LEU A 50 4.35 -8.19 -14.49
C LEU A 50 3.02 -7.98 -15.24
N GLU A 51 2.42 -9.03 -15.81
CA GLU A 51 1.12 -8.95 -16.48
C GLU A 51 -0.02 -8.64 -15.51
N ARG A 52 0.03 -9.19 -14.29
CA ARG A 52 -0.95 -8.90 -13.24
C ARG A 52 -0.85 -7.42 -12.82
N ASN A 53 0.37 -6.94 -12.59
CA ASN A 53 0.67 -5.55 -12.29
C ASN A 53 0.14 -4.64 -13.40
N GLN A 54 0.25 -5.04 -14.67
CA GLN A 54 -0.31 -4.27 -15.77
C GLN A 54 -1.82 -4.12 -15.65
N ARG A 55 -2.57 -5.21 -15.40
CA ARG A 55 -4.02 -5.14 -15.17
C ARG A 55 -4.40 -4.20 -14.02
N CYS A 56 -3.61 -4.19 -12.94
CA CYS A 56 -3.80 -3.27 -11.82
C CYS A 56 -3.62 -1.81 -12.25
N LEU A 57 -2.59 -1.52 -13.06
CA LEU A 57 -2.30 -0.17 -13.53
C LEU A 57 -3.32 0.29 -14.59
N ASP A 58 -3.72 -0.58 -15.52
CA ASP A 58 -4.74 -0.29 -16.52
C ASP A 58 -6.08 0.10 -15.86
N TRP A 59 -6.42 -0.55 -14.75
CA TRP A 59 -7.61 -0.20 -13.99
C TRP A 59 -7.51 1.19 -13.34
N LEU A 60 -6.31 1.57 -12.85
CA LEU A 60 -6.05 2.88 -12.25
C LEU A 60 -6.06 4.00 -13.32
N GLU A 61 -5.53 3.73 -14.51
CA GLU A 61 -5.52 4.65 -15.66
C GLU A 61 -6.94 5.05 -16.07
N ALA A 62 -7.92 4.16 -15.87
CA ALA A 62 -9.33 4.43 -16.16
C ALA A 62 -10.04 5.30 -15.09
N GLN A 63 -9.37 5.64 -13.99
CA GLN A 63 -9.97 6.41 -12.88
C GLN A 63 -9.60 7.89 -12.96
N ALA A 64 -10.46 8.76 -12.40
CA ALA A 64 -10.14 10.17 -12.30
C ALA A 64 -8.95 10.42 -11.34
N PRO A 65 -8.11 11.44 -11.59
CA PRO A 65 -7.02 11.81 -10.69
C PRO A 65 -7.50 12.05 -9.24
N GLY A 66 -6.77 11.52 -8.27
CA GLY A 66 -7.05 11.65 -6.84
C GLY A 66 -8.36 11.01 -6.36
N SER A 67 -9.01 10.16 -7.17
CA SER A 67 -10.31 9.58 -6.83
C SER A 67 -10.27 8.24 -6.12
N VAL A 68 -9.15 7.51 -6.22
CA VAL A 68 -9.02 6.13 -5.75
C VAL A 68 -8.46 6.08 -4.32
N LEU A 69 -9.14 5.35 -3.45
CA LEU A 69 -8.60 4.95 -2.16
C LEU A 69 -7.83 3.64 -2.28
N TYR A 70 -6.51 3.67 -2.08
CA TYR A 70 -5.71 2.46 -1.97
C TYR A 70 -5.82 1.89 -0.54
N VAL A 71 -6.08 0.59 -0.41
CA VAL A 71 -6.21 -0.10 0.89
C VAL A 71 -5.24 -1.29 0.90
N CYS A 72 -4.23 -1.22 1.76
CA CYS A 72 -3.26 -2.30 1.91
C CYS A 72 -2.61 -2.28 3.30
N PHE A 73 -2.68 -3.42 3.99
CA PHE A 73 -2.19 -3.56 5.36
C PHE A 73 -0.81 -4.24 5.45
N GLY A 74 0.00 -4.13 4.39
CA GLY A 74 1.33 -4.73 4.36
C GLY A 74 1.31 -6.25 4.31
N SER A 75 2.46 -6.87 4.57
CA SER A 75 2.68 -8.32 4.41
C SER A 75 2.40 -9.13 5.68
N LEU A 76 2.37 -8.50 6.85
CA LEU A 76 2.30 -9.19 8.14
C LEU A 76 0.94 -9.09 8.83
N SER A 77 0.09 -8.16 8.41
CA SER A 77 -1.24 -7.99 9.01
C SER A 77 -2.16 -9.16 8.66
N ARG A 78 -2.94 -9.61 9.65
CA ARG A 78 -4.01 -10.60 9.48
C ARG A 78 -5.25 -10.10 10.18
N PHE A 79 -6.41 -10.34 9.58
CA PHE A 79 -7.69 -9.87 10.11
C PHE A 79 -8.60 -11.03 10.46
N THR A 80 -9.44 -10.82 11.46
CA THR A 80 -10.57 -11.73 11.68
C THR A 80 -11.59 -11.58 10.55
N ARG A 81 -12.37 -12.63 10.25
CA ARG A 81 -13.44 -12.55 9.24
C ARG A 81 -14.42 -11.39 9.51
N ALA A 82 -14.72 -11.12 10.78
CA ALA A 82 -15.57 -10.00 11.18
C ALA A 82 -14.94 -8.65 10.79
N GLN A 83 -13.65 -8.45 11.01
CA GLN A 83 -12.97 -7.21 10.61
C GLN A 83 -12.93 -7.03 9.10
N VAL A 84 -12.66 -8.10 8.34
CA VAL A 84 -12.71 -8.04 6.86
C VAL A 84 -14.11 -7.63 6.39
N ARG A 85 -15.15 -8.22 6.99
CA ARG A 85 -16.54 -7.89 6.67
C ARG A 85 -16.83 -6.41 6.89
N GLU A 86 -16.43 -5.86 8.04
CA GLU A 86 -16.65 -4.44 8.34
C GLU A 86 -15.84 -3.51 7.41
N ILE A 87 -14.61 -3.89 7.05
CA ILE A 87 -13.83 -3.13 6.05
C ILE A 87 -14.56 -3.12 4.71
N ALA A 88 -15.05 -4.28 4.25
CA ALA A 88 -15.78 -4.39 3.00
C ALA A 88 -17.06 -3.52 3.01
N LEU A 89 -17.88 -3.63 4.06
CA LEU A 89 -19.09 -2.82 4.20
C LEU A 89 -18.78 -1.32 4.28
N GLY A 90 -17.69 -0.94 4.95
CA GLY A 90 -17.22 0.44 5.01
C GLY A 90 -16.82 0.97 3.63
N LEU A 91 -16.09 0.19 2.83
CA LEU A 91 -15.71 0.55 1.46
C LEU A 91 -16.93 0.67 0.54
N GLU A 92 -17.89 -0.27 0.66
CA GLU A 92 -19.14 -0.25 -0.11
C GLU A 92 -19.93 1.03 0.19
N ALA A 93 -20.11 1.34 1.48
CA ALA A 93 -20.84 2.51 1.97
C ALA A 93 -20.14 3.84 1.66
N ALA A 94 -18.81 3.87 1.64
CA ALA A 94 -18.04 5.08 1.32
C ALA A 94 -18.30 5.58 -0.11
N GLY A 95 -18.69 4.70 -1.04
CA GLY A 95 -19.09 5.11 -2.39
C GLY A 95 -17.96 5.56 -3.31
N HIS A 96 -16.72 5.59 -2.83
CA HIS A 96 -15.54 5.97 -3.61
C HIS A 96 -14.93 4.78 -4.37
N PRO A 97 -14.26 5.02 -5.52
CA PRO A 97 -13.39 4.03 -6.13
C PRO A 97 -12.30 3.59 -5.14
N PHE A 98 -12.02 2.29 -5.10
CA PHE A 98 -11.00 1.75 -4.21
C PHE A 98 -10.20 0.64 -4.87
N LEU A 99 -8.95 0.49 -4.47
CA LEU A 99 -8.13 -0.66 -4.78
C LEU A 99 -7.71 -1.31 -3.47
N TRP A 100 -8.26 -2.49 -3.17
CA TRP A 100 -8.03 -3.17 -1.90
C TRP A 100 -7.26 -4.47 -2.09
N VAL A 101 -6.07 -4.54 -1.47
CA VAL A 101 -5.26 -5.76 -1.44
C VAL A 101 -5.76 -6.68 -0.33
N VAL A 102 -6.32 -7.83 -0.71
CA VAL A 102 -6.84 -8.86 0.21
C VAL A 102 -6.01 -10.13 0.06
N ARG A 103 -5.43 -10.59 1.17
CA ARG A 103 -4.60 -11.81 1.21
C ARG A 103 -5.39 -12.98 1.77
N GLU A 104 -4.91 -14.20 1.57
CA GLU A 104 -5.44 -15.35 2.29
C GLU A 104 -4.95 -15.38 3.75
N PRO A 105 -5.80 -15.77 4.72
CA PRO A 105 -7.17 -16.27 4.57
C PRO A 105 -8.25 -15.17 4.64
N ASP A 106 -7.87 -13.89 4.66
CA ASP A 106 -8.80 -12.76 4.89
C ASP A 106 -9.95 -12.73 3.88
N GLN A 107 -9.74 -13.23 2.64
CA GLN A 107 -10.78 -13.33 1.60
C GLN A 107 -12.06 -14.04 2.07
N GLU A 108 -11.98 -14.97 3.02
CA GLU A 108 -13.13 -15.68 3.58
C GLU A 108 -14.09 -14.78 4.38
N GLY A 109 -13.66 -13.57 4.74
CA GLY A 109 -14.48 -12.57 5.42
C GLY A 109 -15.20 -11.61 4.47
N LEU A 110 -14.98 -11.70 3.16
CA LEU A 110 -15.68 -10.84 2.19
C LEU A 110 -17.18 -11.21 2.15
N PRO A 111 -18.09 -10.22 2.21
CA PRO A 111 -19.51 -10.46 2.02
C PRO A 111 -19.79 -11.10 0.66
N GLU A 112 -20.73 -12.04 0.61
CA GLU A 112 -21.23 -12.59 -0.65
C GLU A 112 -21.70 -11.46 -1.57
N GLY A 113 -21.33 -11.50 -2.86
CA GLY A 113 -21.72 -10.50 -3.85
C GLY A 113 -21.01 -9.14 -3.73
N PHE A 114 -19.98 -9.02 -2.88
CA PHE A 114 -19.32 -7.73 -2.62
C PHE A 114 -18.73 -7.10 -3.89
N GLU A 115 -17.95 -7.86 -4.67
CA GLU A 115 -17.30 -7.34 -5.88
C GLU A 115 -18.33 -6.93 -6.95
N GLU A 116 -19.45 -7.64 -7.04
CA GLU A 116 -20.56 -7.33 -7.94
C GLU A 116 -21.28 -6.02 -7.53
N ARG A 117 -21.48 -5.80 -6.24
CA ARG A 117 -22.08 -4.55 -5.72
C ARG A 117 -21.12 -3.36 -5.81
N THR A 118 -19.81 -3.62 -5.77
CA THR A 118 -18.77 -2.59 -5.85
C THR A 118 -18.03 -2.61 -7.19
N SER A 119 -18.75 -2.50 -8.31
CA SER A 119 -18.14 -2.45 -9.66
C SER A 119 -17.13 -1.32 -9.88
N ARG A 120 -17.16 -0.29 -9.01
CA ARG A 120 -16.20 0.83 -8.94
C ARG A 120 -14.90 0.51 -8.19
N GLY A 121 -14.80 -0.67 -7.59
CA GLY A 121 -13.66 -1.09 -6.78
C GLY A 121 -12.91 -2.26 -7.42
N LEU A 122 -11.63 -2.38 -7.09
CA LEU A 122 -10.78 -3.50 -7.49
C LEU A 122 -10.28 -4.24 -6.24
N VAL A 123 -10.70 -5.50 -6.08
CA VAL A 123 -10.14 -6.40 -5.07
C VAL A 123 -8.92 -7.12 -5.65
N TRP A 124 -7.73 -6.75 -5.16
CA TRP A 124 -6.47 -7.29 -5.61
C TRP A 124 -6.03 -8.47 -4.73
N ARG A 125 -5.74 -9.61 -5.35
CA ARG A 125 -5.30 -10.83 -4.67
C ARG A 125 -3.84 -11.12 -5.00
N GLY A 126 -3.03 -11.35 -3.97
CA GLY A 126 -1.59 -11.59 -4.10
C GLY A 126 -0.75 -10.34 -3.86
N TRP A 127 0.45 -10.30 -4.43
CA TRP A 127 1.34 -9.15 -4.29
C TRP A 127 0.91 -8.00 -5.19
N ALA A 128 0.75 -6.81 -4.63
CA ALA A 128 0.42 -5.60 -5.38
C ALA A 128 1.70 -4.80 -5.70
N PRO A 129 1.78 -4.13 -6.86
CA PRO A 129 2.90 -3.26 -7.19
C PRO A 129 2.80 -1.94 -6.41
N GLN A 130 2.90 -2.00 -5.08
CA GLN A 130 2.53 -0.93 -4.15
C GLN A 130 3.22 0.41 -4.47
N VAL A 131 4.50 0.39 -4.86
CA VAL A 131 5.23 1.63 -5.18
C VAL A 131 4.69 2.28 -6.47
N LEU A 132 4.25 1.48 -7.45
CA LEU A 132 3.63 1.99 -8.66
C LEU A 132 2.22 2.51 -8.39
N ILE A 133 1.43 1.79 -7.59
CA ILE A 133 0.08 2.21 -7.18
C ILE A 133 0.15 3.56 -6.44
N LEU A 134 1.00 3.68 -5.42
CA LEU A 134 1.15 4.91 -4.63
C LEU A 134 1.69 6.09 -5.45
N GLY A 135 2.39 5.82 -6.56
CA GLY A 135 2.88 6.86 -7.48
C GLY A 135 1.89 7.23 -8.58
N HIS A 136 0.74 6.56 -8.67
CA HIS A 136 -0.23 6.78 -9.74
C HIS A 136 -1.16 7.96 -9.43
N GLU A 137 -1.43 8.82 -10.42
CA GLU A 137 -2.19 10.07 -10.22
C GLU A 137 -3.64 9.84 -9.75
N ALA A 138 -4.24 8.71 -10.14
CA ALA A 138 -5.57 8.31 -9.67
C ALA A 138 -5.67 8.09 -8.16
N VAL A 139 -4.56 7.75 -7.47
CA VAL A 139 -4.58 7.44 -6.04
C VAL A 139 -4.62 8.73 -5.23
N GLY A 140 -5.73 8.95 -4.53
CA GLY A 140 -5.96 10.13 -3.67
C GLY A 140 -5.76 9.87 -2.18
N GLY A 141 -5.71 8.60 -1.76
CA GLY A 141 -5.55 8.24 -0.36
C GLY A 141 -5.04 6.83 -0.15
N PHE A 142 -4.49 6.57 1.05
CA PHE A 142 -3.95 5.27 1.43
C PHE A 142 -4.40 4.87 2.85
N VAL A 143 -5.19 3.80 2.95
CA VAL A 143 -5.45 3.10 4.21
C VAL A 143 -4.34 2.07 4.42
N THR A 144 -3.53 2.29 5.46
CA THR A 144 -2.32 1.53 5.75
C THR A 144 -2.26 1.06 7.19
N HIS A 145 -1.53 -0.03 7.41
CA HIS A 145 -1.12 -0.49 8.75
C HIS A 145 0.04 0.34 9.35
N CYS A 146 0.52 1.37 8.65
CA CYS A 146 1.60 2.26 9.08
C CYS A 146 2.98 1.58 9.27
N GLY A 147 3.22 0.45 8.59
CA GLY A 147 4.58 -0.08 8.45
C GLY A 147 5.48 0.91 7.69
N TRP A 148 6.72 1.03 8.18
CA TRP A 148 7.77 1.90 7.63
C TRP A 148 8.47 1.29 6.41
#